data_AF-A0A833WMQ5-F1
#
_entry.id   AF-A0A833WMQ5-F1
#
_cell.length_a   1.000
_cell.length_b   1.000
_cell.length_c   1.000
_cell.angle_alpha   90.00
_cell.angle_beta   90.00
_cell.angle_gamma   90.00
#
_symmetry.space_group_name_H-M   'P 1'
#
loop_
_entity.id
_entity.type
_entity.pdbx_description
1 polymer ?
#
loop_
_entity_poly.entity_id
_entity_poly.type
_entity_poly.pdbx_seq_one_letter_code
_entity_poly.pdbx_strand_id
1 'polypeptide(L)' 'MLTSLSHPLQSPDSNPIENLWSEMKRELSRSSASSLEDLQVKLQRIWSTIDDDSARKTVRLIPKRLDVVKE' A
#
# COMPACT_ATOMS: atom_id res chain seq x y z
N MET A 1 -23.77 2.32 5.42
CA MET A 1 -23.67 1.19 4.48
C MET A 1 -22.30 1.27 3.82
N LEU A 2 -21.42 0.29 4.06
CA LEU A 2 -20.13 0.20 3.35
C LEU A 2 -20.39 -0.41 1.97
N THR A 3 -20.17 0.35 0.91
CA THR A 3 -20.22 -0.15 -0.47
C THR A 3 -18.95 -0.94 -0.75
N SER A 4 -19.09 -2.24 -0.95
CA SER A 4 -17.98 -3.10 -1.39
C SER A 4 -17.68 -2.80 -2.85
N LEU A 5 -16.42 -2.48 -3.16
CA LEU A 5 -15.96 -2.34 -4.54
C LEU A 5 -15.74 -3.76 -5.10
N SER A 6 -16.52 -4.15 -6.11
CA SER A 6 -16.38 -5.44 -6.79
C SER A 6 -15.02 -5.53 -7.46
N HIS A 7 -14.04 -6.08 -6.75
CA HIS A 7 -12.69 -6.27 -7.26
C HIS A 7 -12.63 -7.53 -8.12
N PRO A 8 -12.03 -7.51 -9.31
CA PRO A 8 -11.83 -8.73 -10.07
C PRO A 8 -10.87 -9.65 -9.29
N LEU A 9 -11.27 -10.91 -9.14
CA LEU A 9 -10.38 -11.98 -8.67
C LEU A 9 -9.17 -12.01 -9.62
N GLN A 10 -7.95 -11.94 -9.07
CA GLN A 10 -6.65 -11.96 -9.77
C GLN A 10 -6.03 -10.64 -10.23
N SER A 11 -6.46 -9.47 -9.74
CA SER A 11 -5.68 -8.22 -9.92
C SER A 11 -5.03 -7.73 -8.61
N PRO A 12 -3.91 -8.33 -8.15
CA PRO A 12 -3.13 -7.75 -7.05
C PRO A 12 -2.70 -6.31 -7.39
N ASP A 13 -2.52 -6.01 -8.67
CA ASP A 13 -2.32 -4.68 -9.25
C ASP A 13 -3.53 -3.74 -9.15
N SER A 14 -4.55 -4.06 -8.37
CA SER A 14 -5.69 -3.17 -8.17
C SER A 14 -5.96 -2.93 -6.68
N ASN A 15 -5.24 -3.60 -5.78
CA ASN A 15 -5.28 -3.27 -4.36
C ASN A 15 -4.61 -1.89 -4.12
N PRO A 16 -5.31 -0.89 -3.55
CA PRO A 16 -4.74 0.43 -3.35
C PRO A 16 -3.48 0.33 -2.50
N ILE A 17 -3.52 -0.40 -1.38
CA ILE A 17 -2.43 -0.37 -0.40
C ILE A 17 -1.06 -0.88 -0.92
N GLU A 18 -0.98 -1.52 -2.08
CA GLU A 18 0.29 -2.04 -2.63
C GLU A 18 1.38 -0.97 -2.83
N ASN A 19 0.99 0.26 -3.20
CA ASN A 19 1.95 1.35 -3.34
C ASN A 19 2.54 1.75 -1.98
N LEU A 20 1.69 1.80 -0.95
CA LEU A 20 2.11 2.05 0.43
C LEU A 20 3.02 0.93 0.92
N TRP A 21 2.66 -0.33 0.68
CA TRP A 21 3.51 -1.48 1.03
C TRP A 21 4.87 -1.45 0.33
N SER A 22 4.91 -1.02 -0.93
CA SER A 22 6.15 -0.89 -1.69
C SER A 22 7.07 0.19 -1.11
N GLU A 23 6.48 1.31 -0.70
CA GLU A 23 7.19 2.38 0.01
C GLU A 23 7.72 1.92 1.37
N MET A 24 6.89 1.25 2.16
CA MET A 24 7.32 0.72 3.46
C MET A 24 8.45 -0.30 3.34
N LYS A 25 8.38 -1.21 2.36
CA LYS A 25 9.44 -2.18 2.07
C LYS A 25 10.74 -1.49 1.66
N ARG A 26 10.66 -0.41 0.89
CA ARG A 26 11.83 0.39 0.47
C ARG A 26 12.48 1.11 1.63
N GLU A 27 11.72 1.65 2.57
CA GLU A 27 12.30 2.28 3.76
C GLU A 27 12.88 1.24 4.74
N LEU A 28 12.22 0.10 4.89
CA LEU A 28 12.71 -0.99 5.72
C LEU A 28 14.02 -1.59 5.19
N SER A 29 14.24 -1.64 3.87
CA SER A 29 15.50 -2.14 3.31
C SER A 29 16.71 -1.26 3.62
N ARG A 30 16.50 0.02 3.95
CA ARG A 30 17.55 0.95 4.40
C ARG A 30 17.95 0.74 5.86
N SER A 31 17.08 0.11 6.66
CA SER A 31 17.34 -0.21 8.07
C SER A 31 16.75 -1.57 8.39
N SER A 32 17.53 -2.62 8.10
CA SER A 32 17.10 -4.00 8.33
C SER A 32 16.73 -4.22 9.80
N ALA A 33 15.66 -4.98 10.03
CA ALA A 33 15.26 -5.38 11.36
C ALA A 33 16.03 -6.62 11.82
N SER A 34 16.38 -6.68 13.10
CA SER A 34 17.12 -7.82 13.67
C SER A 34 16.24 -8.78 14.50
N SER A 35 15.03 -8.38 14.84
CA SER A 35 14.02 -9.21 15.50
C SER A 35 12.61 -8.89 14.99
N LEU A 36 11.63 -9.73 15.36
CA LEU A 36 10.23 -9.47 15.07
C LEU A 36 9.72 -8.20 15.78
N GLU A 37 10.13 -7.96 17.04
CA GLU A 37 9.74 -6.73 17.74
C GLU A 37 10.34 -5.50 17.08
N ASP A 38 11.62 -5.56 16.69
CA ASP A 38 12.30 -4.46 16.00
C ASP A 38 11.63 -4.17 14.64
N LEU A 39 11.22 -5.23 13.92
CA LEU A 39 10.47 -5.10 12.67
C LEU A 39 9.13 -4.38 12.91
N GLN A 40 8.38 -4.78 13.94
CA GLN A 40 7.09 -4.16 14.25
C GLN A 40 7.24 -2.68 14.60
N VAL A 41 8.22 -2.33 15.45
CA VAL A 41 8.50 -0.94 15.84
C VAL A 41 8.92 -0.11 14.62
N LYS A 42 9.80 -0.65 13.75
CA LYS A 42 10.23 0.02 12.52
C LYS A 42 9.07 0.24 11.56
N LEU A 43 8.23 -0.76 11.34
CA LEU A 43 7.06 -0.64 10.45
C LEU A 43 6.08 0.42 10.97
N GLN A 44 5.81 0.46 12.28
CA GLN A 44 4.96 1.51 12.88
C GLN A 44 5.55 2.91 12.69
N ARG A 45 6.87 3.05 12.87
CA ARG A 45 7.56 4.31 12.64
C ARG A 45 7.48 4.74 11.18
N ILE A 46 7.79 3.85 10.25
CA ILE A 46 7.72 4.11 8.81
C ILE A 46 6.29 4.48 8.41
N TRP A 47 5.29 3.74 8.88
CA TRP A 47 3.87 4.03 8.64
C TRP A 47 3.51 5.45 9.08
N SER A 48 3.98 5.86 10.26
CA SER A 48 3.72 7.21 10.81
C SER A 48 4.41 8.33 10.04
N THR A 49 5.40 8.03 9.18
CA THR A 49 6.05 9.02 8.32
C THR A 49 5.39 9.18 6.95
N ILE A 50 4.50 8.28 6.57
CA ILE A 50 3.79 8.36 5.31
C ILE A 50 2.74 9.46 5.41
N ASP A 51 2.86 10.48 4.57
CA ASP A 51 1.91 11.58 4.51
C ASP A 51 0.55 11.10 3.99
N ASP A 52 -0.53 11.71 4.47
CA ASP A 52 -1.89 11.41 4.02
C ASP A 52 -2.05 11.59 2.51
N ASP A 53 -1.27 12.47 1.87
CA ASP A 53 -1.30 12.66 0.42
C ASP A 53 -0.83 11.41 -0.34
N SER A 54 0.16 10.68 0.18
CA SER A 54 0.59 9.40 -0.37
C SER A 54 -0.53 8.36 -0.30
N ALA A 55 -1.27 8.32 0.81
CA ALA A 55 -2.45 7.47 0.94
C ALA A 55 -3.59 7.89 -0.01
N ARG A 56 -3.87 9.18 -0.14
CA ARG A 56 -4.89 9.71 -1.06
C ARG A 56 -4.55 9.47 -2.53
N LYS A 57 -3.29 9.65 -2.93
CA LYS A 57 -2.79 9.39 -4.29
C LYS A 57 -3.07 7.95 -4.70
N THR A 58 -2.87 7.05 -3.75
CA THR A 58 -3.08 5.62 -3.92
C THR A 58 -4.55 5.28 -4.23
N VAL A 59 -5.50 5.87 -3.50
CA VAL A 59 -6.94 5.73 -3.78
C VAL A 59 -7.32 6.36 -5.13
N ARG A 60 -6.76 7.53 -5.46
CA ARG A 60 -7.04 8.24 -6.73
C ARG A 60 -6.56 7.48 -7.98
N LEU A 61 -5.60 6.57 -7.83
CA LEU A 61 -5.08 5.77 -8.95
C LEU A 61 -5.93 4.52 -9.22
N ILE A 62 -6.84 4.13 -8.32
CA ILE A 62 -7.72 2.96 -8.47
C ILE A 62 -8.57 3.03 -9.75
N PRO A 63 -9.31 4.12 -10.05
CA PRO A 63 -10.13 4.17 -11.25
C PRO A 63 -9.30 4.02 -12.52
N LYS A 64 -8.12 4.66 -12.56
CA LYS A 64 -7.19 4.56 -13.69
C LYS A 64 -6.65 3.15 -13.89
N ARG A 65 -6.38 2.41 -12.82
CA ARG A 65 -5.90 1.01 -12.88
C ARG A 65 -7.01 0.06 -13.34
N LEU A 66 -8.26 0.30 -12.91
CA LEU A 66 -9.41 -0.49 -13.35
C LEU A 66 -9.74 -0.31 -14.84
N ASP A 67 -9.47 0.85 -15.43
CA ASP A 67 -9.63 1.06 -16.87
C ASP A 67 -8.59 0.30 -17.71
N VAL A 68 -7.42 -0.03 -17.15
CA VAL A 68 -6.37 -0.79 -17.84
C VAL A 68 -6.65 -2.30 -17.87
N VAL A 69 -7.48 -2.82 -16.95
CA VAL A 69 -7.85 -4.25 -16.87
C VAL A 69 -9.03 -4.60 -17.80
N LYS A 70 -9.52 -3.65 -18.61
CA LYS A 70 -10.49 -3.91 -19.67
C LYS A 70 -9.76 -4.45 -20.93
N GLU A 71 -9.39 -5.73 -20.92
CA GLU A 71 -9.15 -6.52 -22.14
C GLU A 71 -9.91 -7.86 -22.05
#